data_AF-A0AAW6UHF1-F1
#
_entry.id   AF-A0AAW6UHF1-F1
#
_cell.length_a   1.000
_cell.length_b   1.000
_cell.length_c   1.000
_cell.angle_alpha   90.00
_cell.angle_beta   90.00
_cell.angle_gamma   90.00
#
_symmetry.space_group_name_H-M   'P 1'
#
loop_
_entity.id
_entity.type
_entity.pdbx_description
1 polymer ?
#
loop_
_entity_poly.entity_id
_entity_poly.type
_entity_poly.pdbx_seq_one_letter_code
_entity_poly.pdbx_strand_id
1 'polypeptide(L)' 'MKFEDLPENIQIIAASTLSEIMKASCISKELAEDLASSVKRAFIALYESN' A
#
# COMPACT_ATOMS: atom_id res chain seq x y z
N MET A 1 -5.72 -5.39 -11.98
CA MET A 1 -5.90 -6.26 -10.79
C MET A 1 -6.40 -5.43 -9.60
N LYS A 2 -7.18 -5.99 -8.68
CA LYS A 2 -7.47 -5.37 -7.38
C LYS A 2 -6.44 -5.82 -6.34
N PHE A 3 -6.25 -5.03 -5.29
CA PHE A 3 -5.28 -5.37 -4.22
C PHE A 3 -5.65 -6.66 -3.49
N GLU A 4 -6.95 -6.87 -3.29
CA GLU A 4 -7.55 -8.09 -2.73
C GLU A 4 -7.34 -9.34 -3.59
N ASP A 5 -6.93 -9.19 -4.86
CA ASP A 5 -6.57 -10.31 -5.73
C ASP A 5 -5.11 -10.77 -5.52
N LEU A 6 -4.28 -10.02 -4.78
CA LEU A 6 -2.87 -10.37 -4.54
C LEU A 6 -2.75 -11.51 -3.52
N PRO A 7 -1.66 -12.28 -3.53
CA PRO A 7 -1.39 -13.26 -2.48
C PRO A 7 -1.42 -12.64 -1.08
N GLU A 8 -1.98 -13.36 -0.11
CA GLU A 8 -2.18 -12.86 1.27
C GLU A 8 -0.90 -12.29 1.90
N ASN A 9 0.25 -12.94 1.66
CA ASN A 9 1.55 -12.47 2.13
C ASN A 9 1.92 -11.09 1.57
N ILE A 10 1.58 -10.81 0.30
CA ILE A 10 1.83 -9.52 -0.34
C ILE A 10 0.88 -8.46 0.21
N GLN A 11 -0.38 -8.81 0.45
CA GLN A 11 -1.35 -7.91 1.07
C GLN A 11 -0.89 -7.49 2.48
N ILE A 12 -0.43 -8.44 3.30
CA ILE A 12 0.05 -8.20 4.66
C ILE A 12 1.28 -7.28 4.66
N ILE A 13 2.24 -7.51 3.77
CA ILE A 13 3.44 -6.68 3.67
C ILE A 13 3.04 -5.24 3.32
N ALA A 14 2.22 -5.05 2.30
CA ALA A 14 1.79 -3.72 1.88
C ALA A 14 0.97 -2.98 2.96
N ALA A 15 0.08 -3.67 3.68
CA ALA A 15 -0.66 -3.09 4.80
C ALA A 15 0.26 -2.70 5.98
N SER A 16 1.25 -3.54 6.28
CA SER A 16 2.23 -3.28 7.35
C SER A 16 3.10 -2.07 7.02
N THR A 17 3.64 -2.01 5.81
CA THR A 17 4.43 -0.87 5.31
C THR A 17 3.63 0.43 5.34
N LEU A 18 2.36 0.40 4.90
CA LEU A 18 1.49 1.57 4.97
C LEU A 18 1.29 2.05 6.41
N SER A 19 1.06 1.12 7.35
CA SER A 19 0.90 1.45 8.78
C SER A 19 2.13 2.13 9.35
N GLU A 20 3.33 1.65 9.01
CA GLU A 20 4.58 2.25 9.48
C GLU A 20 4.80 3.65 8.91
N ILE A 21 4.55 3.86 7.63
CA ILE A 21 4.67 5.18 7.01
C ILE A 21 3.64 6.15 7.63
N MET A 22 2.41 5.72 7.86
CA MET A 22 1.38 6.56 8.49
C MET A 22 1.77 6.96 9.92
N LYS A 23 2.34 6.04 10.71
CA LYS A 23 2.85 6.33 12.06
C LYS A 23 4.03 7.30 12.05
N ALA A 24 4.95 7.15 11.09
CA ALA A 24 6.15 7.99 11.00
C ALA A 24 5.85 9.43 10.54
N SER A 25 4.79 9.63 9.76
CA SER A 25 4.63 10.86 8.99
C SER A 25 3.68 11.90 9.60
N CYS A 26 3.01 11.59 10.73
CA CYS A 26 1.92 12.42 11.30
C CYS A 26 0.97 12.97 10.21
N ILE A 27 0.69 12.12 9.22
CA ILE A 27 0.04 12.50 7.98
C ILE A 27 -1.43 12.82 8.25
N SER A 28 -1.90 13.97 7.76
CA SER A 28 -3.31 14.32 7.81
C SER A 28 -4.14 13.27 7.06
N LYS A 29 -5.39 13.09 7.46
CA LYS A 29 -6.27 12.05 6.91
C LYS A 29 -6.42 12.11 5.38
N GLU A 30 -6.36 13.31 4.78
CA GLU A 30 -6.34 13.51 3.32
C GLU A 30 -5.08 12.95 2.67
N LEU A 31 -3.90 13.23 3.24
CA LEU A 31 -2.63 12.73 2.72
C LEU A 31 -2.49 11.20 2.91
N ALA A 32 -3.22 10.61 3.86
CA ALA A 32 -3.23 9.17 4.08
C ALA A 32 -3.90 8.39 2.94
N GLU A 33 -5.00 8.92 2.37
CA GLU A 33 -5.71 8.26 1.26
C GLU A 33 -4.88 8.29 -0.03
N ASP A 34 -4.22 9.40 -0.30
CA ASP A 34 -3.29 9.54 -1.43
C ASP A 34 -2.08 8.61 -1.28
N LEU A 35 -1.51 8.53 -0.08
CA LEU A 35 -0.41 7.62 0.22
C LEU A 35 -0.83 6.16 0.06
N ALA A 36 -1.97 5.75 0.63
CA ALA A 36 -2.50 4.40 0.50
C ALA A 36 -2.74 4.03 -0.97
N SER A 37 -3.29 4.98 -1.75
CA SER A 37 -3.52 4.81 -3.19
C SER A 37 -2.21 4.69 -3.96
N SER A 38 -1.17 5.43 -3.58
CA SER A 38 0.17 5.34 -4.19
C SER A 38 0.84 4.00 -3.89
N VAL A 39 0.83 3.55 -2.62
CA VAL A 39 1.37 2.25 -2.19
C VAL A 39 0.67 1.11 -2.93
N LYS A 40 -0.67 1.16 -3.04
CA LYS A 40 -1.45 0.17 -3.80
C LYS A 40 -0.99 0.07 -5.26
N ARG A 41 -0.85 1.20 -5.94
CA ARG A 41 -0.42 1.22 -7.35
C ARG A 41 0.99 0.69 -7.52
N ALA A 42 1.92 1.07 -6.64
CA ALA A 42 3.30 0.60 -6.68
C ALA A 42 3.39 -0.92 -6.51
N PHE A 43 2.62 -1.49 -5.59
CA PHE A 43 2.59 -2.94 -5.38
C PHE A 43 2.01 -3.71 -6.56
N ILE A 44 0.91 -3.24 -7.16
CA ILE A 44 0.33 -3.86 -8.35
C ILE A 44 1.32 -3.83 -9.52
N ALA A 45 1.95 -2.67 -9.77
CA ALA A 45 2.92 -2.53 -10.85
C ALA A 45 4.16 -3.43 -10.66
N LEU A 46 4.66 -3.56 -9.43
CA LEU A 46 5.75 -4.48 -9.08
C LEU A 46 5.37 -5.94 -9.33
N TYR A 47 4.13 -6.33 -9.01
CA TYR A 47 3.65 -7.68 -9.22
C TYR A 47 3.43 -7.99 -10.70
N GLU A 48 2.83 -7.08 -11.47
CA GLU A 48 2.61 -7.28 -12.91
C GLU A 48 3.91 -7.26 -13.74
N SER A 49 4.99 -6.67 -13.20
CA SER A 49 6.31 -6.63 -13.84
C SER A 49 7.17 -7.87 -13.55
N ASN A 50 6.68 -8.84 -12.76
CA ASN A 50 7.37 -10.06 -12.34
C ASN A 50 6.56 -11.30 -12.77
#